data_AF-A0AAW2T8A9-F1
#
_entry.id   AF-A0AAW2T8A9-F1
#
_cell.length_a   1.000
_cell.length_b   1.000
_cell.length_c   1.000
_cell.angle_alpha   90.00
_cell.angle_beta   90.00
_cell.angle_gamma   90.00
#
_symmetry.space_group_name_H-M   'P 1'
#
loop_
_entity.id
_entity.type
_entity.pdbx_description
1 polymer ?
#
loop_
_entity_poly.entity_id
_entity_poly.type
_entity_poly.pdbx_seq_one_letter_code
_entity_poly.pdbx_strand_id
1 'polypeptide(L)'
;MGSIAEPAPEVNYSKPLGIRFIEYIKRSAISYKTHQAIVLIVTFFAYLTYHATRKTMSVVKSALDPQSPDLDLKSPFSWRRAYSHKPLESTRNSWVLGAGWAPFNGADGTAMLGELDVAFLFVYAVGMFFSGHAGDRMDLRIFLTIGMVGTGLFTALFGIGYWANIHLFYYYLIVQMLAGLFQSTGWPSVVAVVGNWFGKKKRGLIMGIWNAHTSLGNITGSVVASILLKYGWGWSMVVPGLGITFVAWCCSSSYRLALSLLELVWMTMSCCLPGKKGRK
;
A
#
# COMPACT_ATOMS: atom_id res chain seq x y z
N MET A 1 -11.75 55.92 -32.78
CA MET A 1 -12.19 55.46 -31.45
C MET A 1 -11.45 54.17 -31.14
N GLY A 2 -10.41 54.25 -30.32
CA GLY A 2 -9.58 53.10 -29.93
C GLY A 2 -10.24 52.30 -28.82
N SER A 3 -10.25 50.97 -28.96
CA SER A 3 -10.74 50.04 -27.94
C SER A 3 -9.82 50.08 -26.72
N ILE A 4 -10.37 50.45 -25.57
CA ILE A 4 -9.68 50.37 -24.27
C ILE A 4 -9.59 48.88 -23.91
N ALA A 5 -8.37 48.34 -23.86
CA ALA A 5 -8.12 47.00 -23.35
C ALA A 5 -8.13 47.05 -21.82
N GLU A 6 -9.05 46.30 -21.22
CA GLU A 6 -9.15 46.09 -19.77
C GLU A 6 -8.01 45.16 -19.30
N PRO A 7 -7.22 45.52 -18.28
CA PRO A 7 -6.15 44.66 -17.78
C PRO A 7 -6.74 43.52 -16.93
N ALA A 8 -6.46 42.28 -17.33
CA ALA A 8 -6.84 41.09 -16.56
C ALA A 8 -6.13 41.05 -15.20
N PRO A 9 -6.77 40.54 -14.14
CA PRO A 9 -6.20 40.53 -12.79
C PRO A 9 -5.03 39.54 -12.68
N GLU A 10 -3.88 40.02 -12.19
CA GLU A 10 -2.74 39.18 -11.84
C GLU A 10 -3.08 38.29 -10.64
N VAL A 11 -3.37 37.02 -10.90
CA VAL A 11 -3.48 35.98 -9.87
C VAL A 11 -2.07 35.64 -9.40
N ASN A 12 -1.76 36.04 -8.17
CA ASN A 12 -0.45 35.85 -7.56
C ASN A 12 -0.28 34.37 -7.12
N TYR A 13 0.26 33.53 -8.02
CA TYR A 13 0.50 32.11 -7.75
C TYR A 13 1.72 31.91 -6.82
N SER A 14 1.50 31.94 -5.52
CA SER A 14 2.54 31.61 -4.55
C SER A 14 2.90 30.12 -4.62
N LYS A 15 4.13 29.82 -5.09
CA LYS A 15 4.72 28.48 -5.11
C LYS A 15 4.60 27.80 -3.73
N PRO A 16 4.15 26.54 -3.62
CA PRO A 16 4.06 25.84 -2.34
C PRO A 16 5.40 25.59 -1.66
N LEU A 17 5.32 25.47 -0.33
CA LEU A 17 6.46 25.36 0.58
C LEU A 17 7.39 24.17 0.28
N GLY A 18 6.86 23.10 -0.31
CA GLY A 18 7.65 21.94 -0.70
C GLY A 18 8.66 22.16 -1.80
N ILE A 19 8.22 22.85 -2.83
CA ILE A 19 9.12 23.29 -3.90
C ILE A 19 10.10 24.27 -3.31
N ARG A 20 9.64 25.20 -2.46
CA ARG A 20 10.54 26.18 -1.86
C ARG A 20 11.62 25.47 -1.06
N PHE A 21 11.30 24.41 -0.33
CA PHE A 21 12.30 23.61 0.39
C PHE A 21 13.26 22.87 -0.56
N ILE A 22 12.76 22.24 -1.62
CA ILE A 22 13.59 21.51 -2.58
C ILE A 22 14.39 22.45 -3.51
N GLU A 23 13.81 23.55 -3.98
CA GLU A 23 14.48 24.64 -4.72
C GLU A 23 15.43 25.43 -3.82
N TYR A 24 15.17 25.54 -2.51
CA TYR A 24 16.11 26.13 -1.54
C TYR A 24 17.33 25.22 -1.36
N ILE A 25 17.11 23.91 -1.27
CA ILE A 25 18.19 22.91 -1.19
C ILE A 25 18.95 22.80 -2.52
N LYS A 26 18.26 22.88 -3.67
CA LYS A 26 18.80 22.53 -5.00
C LYS A 26 19.08 23.74 -5.92
N ARG A 27 18.74 24.96 -5.48
CA ARG A 27 18.88 26.25 -6.19
C ARG A 27 18.48 26.25 -7.69
N SER A 28 17.54 25.40 -8.12
CA SER A 28 17.15 25.26 -9.53
C SER A 28 15.72 24.73 -9.73
N ALA A 29 15.06 25.16 -10.82
CA ALA A 29 13.71 24.72 -11.17
C ALA A 29 13.67 23.22 -11.55
N ILE A 30 12.64 22.52 -11.06
CA ILE A 30 12.54 21.06 -11.18
C ILE A 30 12.06 20.66 -12.60
N SER A 31 12.81 19.79 -13.28
CA SER A 31 12.49 19.30 -14.64
C SER A 31 11.27 18.37 -14.68
N TYR A 32 10.54 18.33 -15.81
CA TYR A 32 9.43 17.41 -16.06
C TYR A 32 9.81 15.93 -15.87
N LYS A 33 11.01 15.54 -16.30
CA LYS A 33 11.53 14.17 -16.10
C LYS A 33 11.72 13.83 -14.62
N THR A 34 12.11 14.82 -13.80
CA THR A 34 12.25 14.66 -12.35
C THR A 34 10.89 14.45 -11.70
N HIS A 35 9.84 15.14 -12.15
CA HIS A 35 8.48 14.92 -11.67
C HIS A 35 7.97 13.52 -12.01
N GLN A 36 8.17 13.06 -13.25
CA GLN A 36 7.84 11.68 -13.66
C GLN A 36 8.55 10.63 -12.80
N ALA A 37 9.84 10.84 -12.50
CA ALA A 37 10.61 9.96 -11.64
C ALA A 37 10.10 9.96 -10.19
N ILE A 38 9.78 11.14 -9.62
CA ILE A 38 9.22 11.25 -8.27
C ILE A 38 7.88 10.51 -8.19
N VAL A 39 6.97 10.73 -9.15
CA VAL A 39 5.67 10.03 -9.18
C VAL A 39 5.87 8.52 -9.24
N LEU A 40 6.78 8.03 -10.08
CA LEU A 40 7.08 6.60 -10.21
C LEU A 40 7.65 6.01 -8.91
N ILE A 41 8.56 6.71 -8.24
CA ILE A 41 9.17 6.27 -6.99
C ILE A 41 8.12 6.23 -5.87
N VAL A 42 7.31 7.28 -5.75
CA VAL A 42 6.31 7.34 -4.67
C VAL A 42 5.23 6.26 -4.87
N THR A 43 4.74 6.06 -6.11
CA THR A 43 3.79 4.97 -6.38
C THR A 43 4.43 3.59 -6.22
N PHE A 44 5.71 3.43 -6.54
CA PHE A 44 6.44 2.19 -6.29
C PHE A 44 6.45 1.82 -4.80
N PHE A 45 6.83 2.76 -3.93
CA PHE A 45 6.85 2.52 -2.48
C PHE A 45 5.45 2.32 -1.90
N ALA A 46 4.45 3.08 -2.36
CA ALA A 46 3.06 2.88 -1.95
C ALA A 46 2.59 1.43 -2.22
N TYR A 47 2.88 0.90 -3.41
CA TYR A 47 2.44 -0.45 -3.76
C TYR A 47 3.32 -1.54 -3.15
N LEU A 48 4.61 -1.27 -2.97
CA LEU A 48 5.47 -2.12 -2.18
C LEU A 48 4.86 -2.33 -0.78
N THR A 49 4.37 -1.26 -0.13
CA THR A 49 3.71 -1.39 1.18
C THR A 49 2.37 -2.13 1.13
N TYR A 50 1.57 -1.95 0.08
CA TYR A 50 0.35 -2.76 -0.12
C TYR A 50 0.65 -4.26 -0.18
N HIS A 51 1.65 -4.64 -0.97
CA HIS A 51 2.06 -6.04 -1.12
C HIS A 51 2.71 -6.58 0.16
N ALA A 52 3.51 -5.76 0.84
CA ALA A 52 4.09 -6.12 2.13
C ALA A 52 2.99 -6.45 3.16
N THR A 53 1.98 -5.58 3.31
CA THR A 53 0.86 -5.79 4.22
C THR A 53 0.01 -7.01 3.84
N ARG A 54 -0.19 -7.26 2.54
CA ARG A 54 -0.89 -8.49 2.10
C ARG A 54 -0.09 -9.74 2.47
N LYS A 55 1.23 -9.69 2.32
CA LYS A 55 2.09 -10.84 2.57
C LYS A 55 2.27 -11.12 4.05
N THR A 56 2.28 -10.09 4.90
CA THR A 56 2.34 -10.26 6.37
C THR A 56 1.13 -11.04 6.87
N MET A 57 -0.05 -10.79 6.31
CA MET A 57 -1.27 -11.53 6.62
C MET A 57 -1.18 -13.02 6.28
N SER A 58 -0.57 -13.38 5.15
CA SER A 58 -0.32 -14.79 4.81
C SER A 58 0.61 -15.48 5.82
N VAL A 59 1.63 -14.77 6.31
CA VAL A 59 2.56 -15.30 7.31
C VAL A 59 1.89 -15.44 8.68
N VAL A 60 1.06 -14.46 9.06
CA VAL A 60 0.28 -14.53 10.30
C VAL A 60 -0.74 -15.66 10.25
N LYS A 61 -1.42 -15.86 9.12
CA LYS A 61 -2.29 -17.02 8.91
C LYS A 61 -1.55 -18.34 9.12
N SER A 62 -0.35 -18.50 8.55
CA SER A 62 0.43 -19.72 8.78
C SER A 62 0.86 -19.93 10.24
N ALA A 63 0.98 -18.85 11.02
CA ALA A 63 1.25 -18.94 12.46
C ALA A 63 -0.01 -19.22 13.30
N LEU A 64 -1.19 -18.87 12.79
CA LEU A 64 -2.49 -19.13 13.43
C LEU A 64 -3.06 -20.51 13.06
N ASP A 65 -2.53 -21.16 12.02
CA ASP A 65 -3.01 -22.44 11.51
C ASP A 65 -2.66 -23.60 12.46
N PRO A 66 -3.66 -24.33 12.99
CA PRO A 66 -3.45 -25.44 13.92
C PRO A 66 -2.75 -26.64 13.27
N GLN A 67 -2.76 -26.75 11.94
CA GLN A 67 -2.07 -27.81 11.19
C GLN A 67 -0.67 -27.41 10.71
N SER A 68 -0.18 -26.23 11.08
CA SER A 68 1.17 -25.83 10.69
C SER A 68 2.18 -26.81 11.29
N PRO A 69 2.99 -27.52 10.47
CA PRO A 69 4.07 -28.34 11.02
C PRO A 69 4.99 -27.40 11.79
N ASP A 70 5.36 -27.76 13.03
CA ASP A 70 6.23 -27.01 13.94
C ASP A 70 7.35 -26.29 13.16
N LEU A 71 7.06 -25.06 12.73
CA LEU A 71 7.90 -24.29 11.84
C LEU A 71 8.95 -23.64 12.74
N ASP A 72 9.96 -24.44 13.05
CA ASP A 72 11.24 -24.00 13.59
C ASP A 72 11.72 -22.83 12.72
N LEU A 73 11.48 -21.61 13.21
CA LEU A 73 11.65 -20.35 12.50
C LEU A 73 13.15 -20.06 12.30
N LYS A 74 13.80 -20.86 11.46
CA LYS A 74 15.20 -20.67 11.06
C LYS A 74 15.28 -19.46 10.14
N SER A 75 16.14 -18.52 10.54
CA SER A 75 16.35 -17.23 9.91
C SER A 75 16.55 -17.33 8.38
N PRO A 76 16.26 -16.26 7.61
CA PRO A 76 16.36 -16.26 6.14
C PRO A 76 17.80 -16.37 5.59
N PHE A 77 18.79 -16.75 6.42
CA PHE A 77 20.21 -16.79 6.05
C PHE A 77 20.92 -18.10 6.52
N SER A 78 20.22 -19.23 6.59
CA SER A 78 20.74 -20.46 7.23
C SER A 78 21.11 -21.62 6.31
N TRP A 79 21.29 -21.42 5.00
CA TRP A 79 21.79 -22.51 4.13
C TRP A 79 23.20 -23.02 4.52
N ARG A 80 23.92 -22.27 5.36
CA ARG A 80 25.27 -22.62 5.85
C ARG A 80 25.28 -23.54 7.08
N ARG A 81 24.15 -23.81 7.75
CA ARG A 81 24.15 -24.49 9.07
C ARG A 81 23.69 -25.96 9.06
N ALA A 82 23.50 -26.55 7.88
CA ALA A 82 23.00 -27.93 7.74
C ALA A 82 24.03 -29.03 8.09
N TYR A 83 25.24 -28.71 8.57
CA TYR A 83 26.31 -29.68 8.84
C TYR A 83 26.86 -29.70 10.28
N SER A 84 26.16 -29.13 11.26
CA SER A 84 26.59 -29.27 12.66
C SER A 84 25.44 -29.63 13.58
N HIS A 85 25.29 -30.94 13.78
CA HIS A 85 24.57 -31.51 14.90
C HIS A 85 25.22 -31.13 16.22
N LYS A 86 24.45 -30.48 17.11
CA LYS A 86 24.40 -30.77 18.55
C LYS A 86 22.99 -30.42 19.05
N PRO A 87 22.32 -31.28 19.83
CA PRO A 87 21.07 -30.93 20.48
C PRO A 87 21.41 -30.07 21.70
N LEU A 88 21.31 -28.75 21.56
CA LEU A 88 21.25 -27.86 22.71
C LEU A 88 19.77 -27.61 22.97
N GLU A 89 19.31 -27.94 24.17
CA GLU A 89 18.00 -27.56 24.71
C GLU A 89 17.80 -26.05 24.54
N SER A 90 17.17 -25.66 23.43
CA SER A 90 16.64 -24.31 23.28
C SER A 90 15.35 -24.30 24.07
N THR A 91 15.40 -23.69 25.24
CA THR A 91 14.26 -23.34 26.08
C THR A 91 13.06 -22.98 25.19
N ARG A 92 12.11 -23.91 25.16
CA ARG A 92 10.85 -23.85 24.42
C ARG A 92 10.18 -22.53 24.80
N ASN A 93 10.17 -21.55 23.90
CA ASN A 93 9.33 -20.36 24.02
C ASN A 93 7.87 -20.76 23.73
N SER A 94 7.34 -21.60 24.61
CA SER A 94 6.01 -22.22 24.59
C SER A 94 4.86 -21.23 24.84
N TRP A 95 5.17 -19.92 24.98
CA TRP A 95 4.24 -18.91 25.47
C TRP A 95 3.61 -18.04 24.37
N VAL A 96 4.02 -18.19 23.10
CA VAL A 96 3.56 -17.30 22.00
C VAL A 96 2.60 -18.00 21.02
N LEU A 97 2.67 -19.34 20.85
CA LEU A 97 1.80 -20.11 19.94
C LEU A 97 1.42 -21.52 20.45
N GLY A 98 1.79 -21.90 21.68
CA GLY A 98 1.72 -23.29 22.15
C GLY A 98 0.32 -23.92 22.28
N ALA A 99 -0.75 -23.12 22.18
CA ALA A 99 -2.14 -23.61 22.26
C ALA A 99 -3.02 -23.16 21.08
N GLY A 100 -2.44 -22.55 20.04
CA GLY A 100 -3.19 -21.85 18.99
C GLY A 100 -3.92 -20.60 19.51
N TRP A 101 -4.53 -19.82 18.62
CA TRP A 101 -5.34 -18.64 19.00
C TRP A 101 -6.80 -18.87 18.67
N ALA A 102 -7.69 -18.84 19.66
CA ALA A 102 -9.14 -18.91 19.42
C ALA A 102 -9.60 -17.67 18.61
N PRO A 103 -10.45 -17.83 17.58
CA PRO A 103 -11.26 -19.02 17.25
C PRO A 103 -10.59 -20.03 16.30
N PHE A 104 -9.31 -19.85 15.94
CA PHE A 104 -8.61 -20.66 14.93
C PHE A 104 -7.88 -21.89 15.50
N ASN A 105 -7.96 -22.12 16.80
CA ASN A 105 -7.22 -23.20 17.49
C ASN A 105 -7.88 -24.59 17.40
N GLY A 106 -9.11 -24.68 16.90
CA GLY A 106 -9.85 -25.95 16.75
C GLY A 106 -9.51 -26.72 15.46
N ALA A 107 -10.09 -27.91 15.30
CA ALA A 107 -9.92 -28.72 14.08
C ALA A 107 -10.38 -27.98 12.80
N ASP A 108 -11.37 -27.10 12.92
CA ASP A 108 -11.90 -26.28 11.83
C ASP A 108 -11.10 -25.00 11.59
N GLY A 109 -10.05 -24.73 12.36
CA GLY A 109 -9.28 -23.48 12.31
C GLY A 109 -8.69 -23.17 10.93
N THR A 110 -8.14 -24.18 10.25
CA THR A 110 -7.61 -24.04 8.89
C THR A 110 -8.72 -23.65 7.89
N ALA A 111 -9.92 -24.21 8.05
CA ALA A 111 -11.08 -23.88 7.22
C ALA A 111 -11.56 -22.44 7.49
N MET A 112 -11.66 -22.04 8.77
CA MET A 112 -12.04 -20.68 9.17
C MET A 112 -11.05 -19.63 8.64
N LEU A 113 -9.74 -19.90 8.69
CA LEU A 113 -8.72 -19.05 8.07
C LEU A 113 -8.84 -19.02 6.54
N GLY A 114 -9.35 -20.08 5.92
CA GLY A 114 -9.71 -20.13 4.50
C GLY A 114 -10.90 -19.25 4.17
N GLU A 115 -11.95 -19.27 5.00
CA GLU A 115 -13.13 -18.42 4.84
C GLU A 115 -12.78 -16.93 4.88
N LEU A 116 -11.87 -16.52 5.78
CA LEU A 116 -11.35 -15.15 5.83
C LEU A 116 -10.71 -14.72 4.50
N ASP A 117 -9.87 -15.59 3.92
CA ASP A 117 -9.21 -15.30 2.64
C ASP A 117 -10.20 -15.23 1.48
N VAL A 118 -11.19 -16.13 1.45
CA VAL A 118 -12.22 -16.12 0.41
C VAL A 118 -13.09 -14.88 0.54
N ALA A 119 -13.50 -14.49 1.75
CA ALA A 119 -14.27 -13.28 2.01
C ALA A 119 -13.49 -12.01 1.61
N PHE A 120 -12.20 -11.95 1.97
CA PHE A 120 -11.28 -10.90 1.52
C PHE A 120 -11.26 -10.81 -0.01
N LEU A 121 -11.00 -11.92 -0.70
CA LEU A 121 -10.84 -11.96 -2.15
C LEU A 121 -12.15 -11.62 -2.88
N PHE A 122 -13.28 -12.07 -2.35
CA PHE A 122 -14.60 -11.77 -2.89
C PHE A 122 -14.89 -10.27 -2.82
N VAL A 123 -14.75 -9.67 -1.64
CA VAL A 123 -14.98 -8.22 -1.46
C VAL A 123 -13.94 -7.41 -2.24
N TYR A 124 -12.70 -7.88 -2.31
CA TYR A 124 -11.66 -7.27 -3.14
C TYR A 124 -12.02 -7.29 -4.63
N ALA A 125 -12.56 -8.40 -5.15
CA ALA A 125 -12.98 -8.50 -6.54
C ALA A 125 -14.16 -7.57 -6.86
N VAL A 126 -15.19 -7.56 -6.00
CA VAL A 126 -16.32 -6.62 -6.10
C VAL A 126 -15.83 -5.18 -6.03
N GLY A 127 -14.95 -4.88 -5.07
CA GLY A 127 -14.33 -3.58 -4.89
C GLY A 127 -13.52 -3.14 -6.09
N MET A 128 -12.81 -4.05 -6.78
CA MET A 128 -12.05 -3.74 -8.00
C MET A 128 -12.96 -3.23 -9.12
N PHE A 129 -14.15 -3.83 -9.28
CA PHE A 129 -15.13 -3.39 -10.27
C PHE A 129 -15.59 -1.95 -10.01
N PHE A 130 -16.02 -1.65 -8.79
CA PHE A 130 -16.50 -0.30 -8.43
C PHE A 130 -15.37 0.73 -8.38
N SER A 131 -14.19 0.35 -7.89
CA SER A 131 -13.05 1.25 -7.77
C SER A 131 -12.48 1.68 -9.12
N GLY A 132 -12.60 0.87 -10.17
CA GLY A 132 -12.31 1.31 -11.53
C GLY A 132 -13.21 2.47 -11.96
N HIS A 133 -14.53 2.29 -11.79
CA HIS A 133 -15.53 3.31 -12.17
C HIS A 133 -15.46 4.58 -11.31
N ALA A 134 -15.10 4.42 -10.04
CA ALA A 134 -14.90 5.53 -9.11
C ALA A 134 -13.58 6.26 -9.39
N GLY A 135 -12.53 5.53 -9.79
CA GLY A 135 -11.23 6.08 -10.18
C GLY A 135 -11.26 6.97 -11.42
N ASP A 136 -12.25 6.78 -12.30
CA ASP A 136 -12.46 7.65 -13.47
C ASP A 136 -13.16 8.98 -13.13
N ARG A 137 -13.86 9.07 -11.99
CA ARG A 137 -14.62 10.27 -11.59
C ARG A 137 -14.00 11.05 -10.44
N MET A 138 -13.15 10.43 -9.65
CA MET A 138 -12.51 11.05 -8.49
C MET A 138 -11.03 11.31 -8.75
N ASP A 139 -10.46 12.23 -7.98
CA ASP A 139 -9.02 12.41 -7.95
C ASP A 139 -8.33 11.12 -7.50
N LEU A 140 -7.61 10.47 -8.43
CA LEU A 140 -6.90 9.21 -8.19
C LEU A 140 -5.94 9.27 -6.99
N ARG A 141 -5.45 10.48 -6.67
CA ARG A 141 -4.57 10.71 -5.52
C ARG A 141 -5.29 10.56 -4.19
N ILE A 142 -6.46 11.20 -4.08
CA ILE A 142 -7.31 11.13 -2.88
C ILE A 142 -7.80 9.69 -2.74
N PHE A 143 -8.23 9.10 -3.84
CA PHE A 143 -8.71 7.73 -3.88
C PHE A 143 -7.65 6.72 -3.40
N LEU A 144 -6.43 6.79 -3.95
CA LEU A 144 -5.30 5.95 -3.50
C LEU A 144 -4.95 6.17 -2.02
N THR A 145 -4.97 7.43 -1.55
CA THR A 145 -4.65 7.75 -0.15
C THR A 145 -5.68 7.15 0.80
N ILE A 146 -6.98 7.27 0.48
CA ILE A 146 -8.07 6.67 1.26
C ILE A 146 -7.92 5.14 1.29
N GLY A 147 -7.62 4.53 0.14
CA GLY A 147 -7.34 3.11 0.05
C GLY A 147 -6.20 2.65 0.97
N MET A 148 -5.08 3.38 0.97
CA MET A 148 -3.91 3.02 1.76
C MET A 148 -4.15 3.17 3.26
N VAL A 149 -4.76 4.29 3.67
CA VAL A 149 -5.12 4.55 5.07
C VAL A 149 -6.14 3.52 5.55
N GLY A 150 -7.18 3.25 4.78
CA GLY A 150 -8.18 2.22 5.11
C GLY A 150 -7.56 0.83 5.23
N THR A 151 -6.71 0.45 4.28
CA THR A 151 -5.99 -0.85 4.33
C THR A 151 -5.13 -0.93 5.59
N GLY A 152 -4.40 0.12 5.93
CA GLY A 152 -3.57 0.17 7.14
C GLY A 152 -4.38 0.09 8.43
N LEU A 153 -5.49 0.83 8.50
CA LEU A 153 -6.42 0.82 9.62
C LEU A 153 -6.99 -0.58 9.86
N PHE A 154 -7.61 -1.20 8.86
CA PHE A 154 -8.24 -2.51 9.02
C PHE A 154 -7.21 -3.63 9.24
N THR A 155 -6.02 -3.55 8.65
CA THR A 155 -4.92 -4.47 8.98
C THR A 155 -4.49 -4.31 10.45
N ALA A 156 -4.35 -3.07 10.93
CA ALA A 156 -4.00 -2.82 12.32
C ALA A 156 -5.11 -3.30 13.27
N LEU A 157 -6.39 -3.08 12.94
CA LEU A 157 -7.53 -3.61 13.71
C LEU A 157 -7.49 -5.14 13.81
N PHE A 158 -7.14 -5.84 12.73
CA PHE A 158 -6.96 -7.29 12.77
C PHE A 158 -5.90 -7.69 13.81
N GLY A 159 -4.76 -6.99 13.82
CA GLY A 159 -3.69 -7.21 14.80
C GLY A 159 -4.08 -6.83 16.23
N ILE A 160 -4.85 -5.74 16.41
CA ILE A 160 -5.33 -5.26 17.72
C ILE A 160 -6.14 -6.33 18.45
N GLY A 161 -6.81 -7.24 17.71
CA GLY A 161 -7.51 -8.39 18.26
C GLY A 161 -6.66 -9.26 19.18
N TYR A 162 -5.33 -9.27 19.00
CA TYR A 162 -4.38 -9.94 19.90
C TYR A 162 -4.39 -9.34 21.31
N TRP A 163 -4.16 -8.03 21.46
CA TRP A 163 -4.11 -7.38 22.78
C TRP A 163 -5.49 -7.22 23.40
N ALA A 164 -6.52 -7.03 22.56
CA ALA A 164 -7.90 -6.94 23.02
C ALA A 164 -8.50 -8.31 23.41
N ASN A 165 -7.75 -9.42 23.26
CA ASN A 165 -8.21 -10.79 23.53
C ASN A 165 -9.57 -11.11 22.87
N ILE A 166 -9.72 -10.71 21.61
CA ILE A 166 -10.95 -10.95 20.86
C ILE A 166 -10.91 -12.37 20.29
N HIS A 167 -11.86 -13.21 20.69
CA HIS A 167 -12.00 -14.58 20.21
C HIS A 167 -13.23 -14.78 19.31
N LEU A 168 -13.83 -13.69 18.82
CA LEU A 168 -15.01 -13.73 17.96
C LEU A 168 -14.60 -13.82 16.48
N PHE A 169 -14.99 -14.91 15.80
CA PHE A 169 -14.69 -15.09 14.36
C PHE A 169 -15.22 -13.97 13.47
N TYR A 170 -16.46 -13.53 13.71
CA TYR A 170 -17.10 -12.47 12.93
C TYR A 170 -16.35 -11.14 12.99
N TYR A 171 -15.62 -10.85 14.08
CA TYR A 171 -14.75 -9.67 14.14
C TYR A 171 -13.66 -9.74 13.07
N TYR A 172 -12.93 -10.85 13.02
CA TYR A 172 -11.87 -11.08 12.04
C TYR A 172 -12.44 -11.09 10.61
N LEU A 173 -13.61 -11.70 10.40
CA LEU A 173 -14.27 -11.75 9.10
C LEU A 173 -14.62 -10.34 8.57
N ILE A 174 -15.28 -9.51 9.38
CA ILE A 174 -15.69 -8.16 8.96
C ILE A 174 -14.47 -7.26 8.71
N VAL A 175 -13.49 -7.29 9.61
CA VAL A 175 -12.25 -6.51 9.46
C VAL A 175 -11.53 -6.91 8.18
N GLN A 176 -11.49 -8.21 7.89
CA GLN A 176 -10.84 -8.75 6.70
C GLN A 176 -11.58 -8.36 5.41
N MET A 177 -12.91 -8.39 5.40
CA MET A 177 -13.72 -7.91 4.28
C MET A 177 -13.47 -6.42 4.00
N LEU A 178 -13.45 -5.59 5.04
CA LEU A 178 -13.18 -4.16 4.92
C LEU A 178 -11.75 -3.90 4.42
N ALA A 179 -10.76 -4.63 4.94
CA ALA A 179 -9.39 -4.58 4.42
C ALA A 179 -9.35 -4.89 2.92
N GLY A 180 -10.07 -5.93 2.46
CA GLY A 180 -10.20 -6.27 1.04
C GLY A 180 -10.80 -5.15 0.20
N LEU A 181 -11.85 -4.49 0.69
CA LEU A 181 -12.50 -3.36 0.01
C LEU A 181 -11.55 -2.18 -0.18
N PHE A 182 -10.83 -1.77 0.87
CA PHE A 182 -9.90 -0.64 0.74
C PHE A 182 -8.67 -1.01 -0.10
N GLN A 183 -8.23 -2.27 -0.05
CA GLN A 183 -7.08 -2.74 -0.81
C GLN A 183 -7.37 -2.86 -2.31
N SER A 184 -8.63 -3.05 -2.72
CA SER A 184 -9.02 -3.13 -4.14
C SER A 184 -8.83 -1.83 -4.90
N THR A 185 -8.81 -0.70 -4.20
CA THR A 185 -8.66 0.65 -4.80
C THR A 185 -7.27 0.90 -5.38
N GLY A 186 -6.26 0.12 -4.97
CA GLY A 186 -4.89 0.23 -5.46
C GLY A 186 -4.85 0.04 -6.97
N TRP A 187 -4.83 -1.22 -7.43
CA TRP A 187 -4.58 -1.57 -8.84
C TRP A 187 -5.18 -0.62 -9.91
N PRO A 188 -6.49 -0.29 -9.93
CA PRO A 188 -7.05 0.63 -10.93
C PRO A 188 -6.42 2.03 -10.89
N SER A 189 -6.12 2.55 -9.70
CA SER A 189 -5.47 3.85 -9.52
C SER A 189 -4.10 3.90 -10.20
N VAL A 190 -3.32 2.81 -10.11
CA VAL A 190 -1.97 2.77 -10.71
C VAL A 190 -2.00 2.70 -12.22
N VAL A 191 -2.91 1.88 -12.75
CA VAL A 191 -2.98 1.65 -14.20
C VAL A 191 -3.31 2.97 -14.89
N ALA A 192 -4.20 3.76 -14.29
CA ALA A 192 -4.54 5.09 -14.75
C ALA A 192 -3.41 6.11 -14.53
N VAL A 193 -2.76 6.16 -13.35
CA VAL A 193 -1.62 7.08 -13.12
C VAL A 193 -0.47 6.83 -14.09
N VAL A 194 0.03 5.59 -14.17
CA VAL A 194 1.16 5.28 -15.06
C VAL A 194 0.74 5.41 -16.53
N GLY A 195 -0.52 5.12 -16.85
CA GLY A 195 -1.06 5.32 -18.19
C GLY A 195 -1.09 6.77 -18.65
N ASN A 196 -1.36 7.71 -17.73
CA ASN A 196 -1.43 9.14 -18.03
C ASN A 196 -0.05 9.80 -18.10
N TRP A 197 0.92 9.34 -17.30
CA TRP A 197 2.23 9.97 -17.20
C TRP A 197 3.27 9.49 -18.23
N PHE A 198 3.10 8.30 -18.81
CA PHE A 198 4.11 7.69 -19.68
C PHE A 198 3.55 7.35 -21.07
N GLY A 199 4.11 7.99 -22.10
CA GLY A 199 3.75 7.76 -23.50
C GLY A 199 4.08 6.35 -24.02
N LYS A 200 3.52 6.00 -25.19
CA LYS A 200 3.49 4.62 -25.74
C LYS A 200 4.87 3.97 -25.95
N LYS A 201 5.93 4.74 -26.21
CA LYS A 201 7.22 4.22 -26.69
C LYS A 201 8.09 3.52 -25.62
N LYS A 202 7.94 3.87 -24.34
CA LYS A 202 8.73 3.28 -23.22
C LYS A 202 7.87 2.74 -22.07
N ARG A 203 6.54 2.68 -22.24
CA ARG A 203 5.58 2.30 -21.19
C ARG A 203 5.82 0.88 -20.67
N GLY A 204 6.15 -0.08 -21.54
CA GLY A 204 6.40 -1.48 -21.14
C GLY A 204 7.57 -1.62 -20.17
N LEU A 205 8.71 -0.99 -20.46
CA LEU A 205 9.88 -1.01 -19.57
C LEU A 205 9.58 -0.35 -18.22
N ILE A 206 8.90 0.79 -18.24
CA ILE A 206 8.56 1.54 -17.02
C ILE A 206 7.58 0.74 -16.16
N MET A 207 6.56 0.14 -16.77
CA MET A 207 5.64 -0.77 -16.10
C MET A 207 6.36 -2.00 -15.55
N GLY A 208 7.32 -2.58 -16.28
CA GLY A 208 8.10 -3.73 -15.84
C GLY A 208 8.95 -3.43 -14.61
N ILE A 209 9.71 -2.33 -14.63
CA ILE A 209 10.49 -1.86 -13.47
C ILE A 209 9.54 -1.56 -12.31
N TRP A 210 8.44 -0.85 -12.59
CA TRP A 210 7.46 -0.51 -11.57
C TRP A 210 6.88 -1.77 -10.92
N ASN A 211 6.55 -2.81 -11.70
CA ASN A 211 5.98 -4.08 -11.21
C ASN A 211 6.92 -4.88 -10.28
N ALA A 212 8.22 -4.56 -10.26
CA ALA A 212 9.14 -5.15 -9.30
C ALA A 212 8.76 -4.85 -7.83
N HIS A 213 7.93 -3.81 -7.59
CA HIS A 213 7.36 -3.51 -6.28
C HIS A 213 6.64 -4.72 -5.66
N THR A 214 6.00 -5.58 -6.48
CA THR A 214 5.25 -6.75 -6.00
C THR A 214 6.19 -7.74 -5.33
N SER A 215 7.28 -8.09 -6.00
CA SER A 215 8.28 -9.03 -5.47
C SER A 215 8.98 -8.46 -4.25
N LEU A 216 9.40 -7.18 -4.30
CA LEU A 216 10.02 -6.52 -3.15
C LEU A 216 9.06 -6.44 -1.96
N GLY A 217 7.80 -6.07 -2.19
CA GLY A 217 6.77 -6.01 -1.16
C GLY A 217 6.56 -7.36 -0.50
N ASN A 218 6.46 -8.44 -1.29
CA ASN A 218 6.34 -9.79 -0.75
C ASN A 218 7.54 -10.19 0.10
N ILE A 219 8.77 -9.88 -0.34
CA ILE A 219 9.99 -10.16 0.43
C ILE A 219 9.99 -9.36 1.74
N THR A 220 9.80 -8.04 1.66
CA THR A 220 9.78 -7.15 2.83
C THR A 220 8.69 -7.57 3.81
N GLY A 221 7.47 -7.86 3.33
CA GLY A 221 6.37 -8.32 4.17
C GLY A 221 6.67 -9.64 4.87
N SER A 222 7.26 -10.61 4.18
CA SER A 222 7.63 -11.89 4.77
C SER A 222 8.70 -11.73 5.86
N VAL A 223 9.72 -10.90 5.60
CA VAL A 223 10.79 -10.61 6.57
C VAL A 223 10.25 -9.89 7.80
N VAL A 224 9.46 -8.83 7.60
CA VAL A 224 8.88 -8.04 8.69
C VAL A 224 7.97 -8.91 9.55
N ALA A 225 7.08 -9.70 8.95
CA ALA A 225 6.20 -10.61 9.70
C ALA A 225 6.98 -11.68 10.47
N SER A 226 8.00 -12.29 9.86
CA SER A 226 8.82 -13.32 10.52
C SER A 226 9.58 -12.78 11.74
N ILE A 227 10.08 -11.54 11.67
CA ILE A 227 10.76 -10.90 12.81
C ILE A 227 9.75 -10.59 13.92
N LEU A 228 8.58 -10.04 13.56
CA LEU A 228 7.58 -9.58 14.52
C LEU A 228 6.82 -10.72 15.18
N LEU A 229 6.69 -11.88 14.52
CA LEU A 229 6.07 -13.08 15.10
C LEU A 229 6.74 -13.51 16.41
N LYS A 230 8.04 -13.24 16.57
CA LYS A 230 8.78 -13.54 17.82
C LYS A 230 8.25 -12.77 19.03
N TYR A 231 7.61 -11.62 18.80
CA TYR A 231 7.03 -10.76 19.83
C TYR A 231 5.52 -10.93 19.98
N GLY A 232 4.88 -11.69 19.08
CA GLY A 232 3.43 -11.90 19.03
C GLY A 232 2.84 -11.64 17.65
N TRP A 233 1.83 -12.42 17.26
CA TRP A 233 1.23 -12.33 15.92
C TRP A 233 0.52 -11.00 15.65
N GLY A 234 -0.01 -10.34 16.69
CA GLY A 234 -0.63 -9.01 16.57
C GLY A 234 0.35 -7.94 16.07
N TRP A 235 1.61 -7.98 16.51
CA TRP A 235 2.65 -7.04 16.07
C TRP A 235 2.92 -7.15 14.56
N SER A 236 2.89 -8.38 14.03
CA SER A 236 3.08 -8.66 12.60
C SER A 236 1.98 -8.09 11.70
N MET A 237 0.85 -7.67 12.26
CA MET A 237 -0.24 -6.99 11.53
C MET A 237 -0.27 -5.49 11.79
N VAL A 238 -0.07 -5.06 13.04
CA VAL A 238 -0.11 -3.63 13.40
C VAL A 238 1.05 -2.86 12.79
N VAL A 239 2.28 -3.36 12.84
CA VAL A 239 3.45 -2.62 12.33
C VAL A 239 3.37 -2.38 10.83
N PRO A 240 3.05 -3.38 9.97
CA PRO A 240 2.81 -3.13 8.55
C PRO A 240 1.59 -2.22 8.29
N GLY A 241 0.52 -2.35 9.09
CA GLY A 241 -0.66 -1.49 9.01
C GLY A 241 -0.35 0.00 9.29
N LEU A 242 0.46 0.27 10.31
CA LEU A 242 0.99 1.61 10.59
C LEU A 242 1.96 2.06 9.51
N GLY A 243 2.80 1.16 8.98
CA GLY A 243 3.74 1.43 7.91
C GLY A 243 3.06 1.93 6.63
N ILE A 244 2.04 1.23 6.14
CA ILE A 244 1.28 1.68 4.96
C ILE A 244 0.53 2.99 5.23
N THR A 245 -0.01 3.20 6.43
CA THR A 245 -0.67 4.45 6.82
C THR A 245 0.31 5.61 6.86
N PHE A 246 1.52 5.38 7.38
CA PHE A 246 2.59 6.37 7.39
C PHE A 246 3.04 6.71 5.97
N VAL A 247 3.23 5.71 5.11
CA VAL A 247 3.53 5.96 3.68
C VAL A 247 2.38 6.70 3.01
N ALA A 248 1.13 6.41 3.35
CA ALA A 248 -0.03 7.15 2.84
C ALA A 248 -0.03 8.62 3.27
N TRP A 249 0.33 8.90 4.53
CA TRP A 249 0.52 10.28 5.00
C TRP A 249 1.69 10.94 4.26
N CYS A 250 2.86 10.31 4.21
CA CYS A 250 4.01 10.85 3.47
C CYS A 250 3.68 11.11 2.00
N CYS A 251 2.93 10.21 1.36
CA CYS A 251 2.29 10.39 0.07
C CYS A 251 1.46 11.67 0.08
N SER A 252 0.42 11.74 0.92
CA SER A 252 -0.51 12.87 1.00
C SER A 252 0.18 14.21 1.28
N SER A 253 1.21 14.22 2.12
CA SER A 253 2.01 15.41 2.46
C SER A 253 2.91 15.82 1.29
N SER A 254 3.67 14.88 0.73
CA SER A 254 4.48 15.09 -0.48
C SER A 254 3.60 15.48 -1.66
N TYR A 255 2.35 15.02 -1.69
CA TYR A 255 1.35 15.36 -2.67
C TYR A 255 0.68 16.68 -2.40
N ARG A 256 0.48 17.16 -1.16
CA ARG A 256 0.08 18.56 -0.93
C ARG A 256 1.16 19.51 -1.40
N LEU A 257 2.43 19.15 -1.18
CA LEU A 257 3.60 19.83 -1.73
C LEU A 257 3.64 19.78 -3.27
N ALA A 258 3.28 18.64 -3.88
CA ALA A 258 3.22 18.47 -5.34
C ALA A 258 1.90 18.96 -5.96
N LEU A 259 0.80 19.08 -5.21
CA LEU A 259 -0.52 19.50 -5.71
C LEU A 259 -0.51 20.98 -5.99
N SER A 260 0.17 21.78 -5.17
CA SER A 260 0.30 23.20 -5.46
C SER A 260 1.37 23.50 -6.53
N LEU A 261 2.15 22.48 -6.95
CA LEU A 261 2.86 22.44 -8.25
C LEU A 261 1.95 21.98 -9.39
N LEU A 262 1.12 20.97 -9.11
CA LEU A 262 0.28 20.29 -10.08
C LEU A 262 -0.99 21.06 -10.40
N GLU A 263 -1.51 21.95 -9.57
CA GLU A 263 -2.55 22.91 -9.96
C GLU A 263 -1.98 23.85 -11.05
N LEU A 264 -0.71 24.25 -10.93
CA LEU A 264 0.00 25.03 -11.96
C LEU A 264 0.25 24.22 -13.24
N VAL A 265 0.55 22.91 -13.11
CA VAL A 265 0.79 22.00 -14.25
C VAL A 265 -0.51 21.46 -14.85
N TRP A 266 -1.57 21.29 -14.06
CA TRP A 266 -2.90 20.81 -14.47
C TRP A 266 -3.70 21.94 -15.09
N MET A 267 -3.58 23.18 -14.61
CA MET A 267 -4.06 24.36 -15.34
C MET A 267 -3.31 24.53 -16.67
N THR A 268 -1.99 24.32 -16.72
CA THR A 268 -1.25 24.40 -18.00
C THR A 268 -1.48 23.19 -18.91
N MET A 269 -1.74 21.98 -18.41
CA MET A 269 -2.09 20.81 -19.22
C MET A 269 -3.55 20.81 -19.67
N SER A 270 -4.47 21.38 -18.90
CA SER A 270 -5.84 21.67 -19.35
C SER A 270 -5.86 22.77 -20.43
N CYS A 271 -4.91 23.73 -20.38
CA CYS A 271 -4.66 24.68 -21.47
C CYS A 271 -3.89 24.10 -22.67
N CYS A 272 -3.09 23.03 -22.50
CA CYS A 272 -2.27 22.40 -23.54
C CYS A 272 -2.85 21.10 -24.11
N LEU A 273 -4.11 20.75 -23.81
CA LEU A 273 -4.83 19.78 -24.63
C LEU A 273 -5.26 20.50 -25.93
N PRO A 274 -4.67 20.16 -27.10
CA PRO A 274 -5.18 20.69 -28.36
C PRO A 274 -6.63 20.23 -28.53
N GLY A 275 -7.49 21.22 -28.75
CA GLY A 275 -8.94 21.16 -28.59
C GLY A 275 -9.64 19.86 -28.97
N LYS A 276 -10.54 19.41 -28.09
CA LYS A 276 -11.87 18.99 -28.55
C LYS A 276 -12.61 20.22 -29.06
N LYS A 277 -12.21 20.70 -30.24
CA LYS A 277 -13.07 21.51 -31.09
C LYS A 277 -14.26 20.62 -31.43
N GLY A 278 -15.46 21.09 -31.14
CA GLY A 278 -16.69 20.41 -31.49
C GLY A 278 -16.64 19.89 -32.92
N ARG A 279 -16.93 18.60 -33.08
CA ARG A 279 -17.61 18.10 -34.26
C ARG A 279 -19.03 17.77 -33.83
N LYS A 280 -19.92 18.29 -34.66
CA LYS A 280 -21.38 18.33 -34.59
C LYS A 280 -22.02 17.04 -34.12
#